data_AF-A0A956QLQ3-F1
#
_entry.id   AF-A0A956QLQ3-F1
#
_cell.length_a   1.000
_cell.length_b   1.000
_cell.length_c   1.000
_cell.angle_alpha   90.00
_cell.angle_beta   90.00
_cell.angle_gamma   90.00
#
_symmetry.space_group_name_H-M   'P 1'
#
loop_
_entity.id
_entity.type
_entity.pdbx_description
1 polymer ?
#
loop_
_entity_poly.entity_id
_entity_poly.type
_entity_poly.pdbx_seq_one_letter_code
_entity_poly.pdbx_strand_id
1 'polypeptide(L)'
;MIKGLINHKVRQVAAKPSTQPCSPVKRQNTPKKRGPKPKPASKPAAIYPEVLGLLRERFPRIPSQVWNAVMSGFHASLSELLAMLDADLAGDEADLELLHLIEDKIPEWTYETGRRVIEGVLIDQSGQWGNRLSCPECGSQSLRFKGYRPLVVNGLLGAISLSRSRYRCDCCAAESYPLDHQLGLTDGHRMLPKLQTMIARMSAKSPYAEALETLQEILPTKFCLRTQENVTHTVAKQALRQQQTELVQAFSSSKMPVLPAPKEAPPPGSVAAV
;
A
#
# COMPACT_ATOMS: atom_id res chain seq x y z
N MET A 1 12.09 17.63 -46.33
CA MET A 1 13.41 17.33 -45.74
C MET A 1 13.44 17.91 -44.32
N ILE A 2 13.83 17.07 -43.33
CA ILE A 2 14.32 17.38 -41.97
C ILE A 2 13.30 18.01 -41.00
N LYS A 3 12.58 17.26 -40.14
CA LYS A 3 12.94 16.64 -38.83
C LYS A 3 13.56 17.58 -37.77
N GLY A 4 12.75 17.88 -36.74
CA GLY A 4 13.10 17.76 -35.32
C GLY A 4 13.93 18.87 -34.67
N LEU A 5 13.50 19.31 -33.48
CA LEU A 5 14.37 19.57 -32.32
C LEU A 5 13.52 19.81 -31.06
N ILE A 6 13.35 18.71 -30.31
CA ILE A 6 13.13 18.68 -28.86
C ILE A 6 14.51 18.82 -28.21
N ASN A 7 14.60 19.55 -27.09
CA ASN A 7 15.41 19.25 -25.87
C ASN A 7 15.41 20.51 -24.97
N HIS A 8 15.37 20.45 -23.64
CA HIS A 8 16.15 19.60 -22.75
C HIS A 8 15.42 19.34 -21.41
N LYS A 9 15.16 18.07 -21.08
CA LYS A 9 15.21 17.60 -19.69
C LYS A 9 16.58 17.00 -19.48
N VAL A 10 17.36 17.60 -18.59
CA VAL A 10 18.63 17.09 -18.09
C VAL A 10 18.34 15.79 -17.34
N ARG A 11 18.44 14.67 -18.06
CA ARG A 11 18.57 13.34 -17.49
C ARG A 11 20.05 13.15 -17.26
N GLN A 12 20.49 13.20 -15.99
CA GLN A 12 21.82 12.73 -15.66
C GLN A 12 21.86 11.24 -16.00
N VAL A 13 22.48 10.95 -17.14
CA VAL A 13 22.81 9.60 -17.58
C VAL A 13 23.92 9.14 -16.66
N ALA A 14 23.57 8.39 -15.62
CA ALA A 14 24.53 7.45 -15.07
C ALA A 14 24.96 6.53 -16.23
N ALA A 15 26.26 6.45 -16.47
CA ALA A 15 26.84 5.62 -17.51
C ALA A 15 26.24 4.21 -17.46
N LYS A 16 25.84 3.67 -18.62
CA LYS A 16 25.52 2.23 -18.74
C LYS A 16 26.72 1.47 -18.16
N PRO A 17 26.56 0.64 -17.12
CA PRO A 17 27.64 -0.24 -16.70
C PRO A 17 27.97 -1.14 -17.90
N SER A 18 29.26 -1.26 -18.19
CA SER A 18 29.77 -2.14 -19.23
C SER A 18 29.14 -3.51 -19.08
N THR A 19 28.50 -4.02 -20.12
CA THR A 19 28.10 -5.42 -20.25
C THR A 19 29.36 -6.27 -20.38
N GLN A 20 30.08 -6.46 -19.28
CA GLN A 20 31.05 -7.53 -19.19
C GLN A 20 30.27 -8.84 -18.99
N PRO A 21 30.45 -9.85 -19.87
CA PRO A 21 29.94 -11.17 -19.59
C PRO A 21 30.57 -11.64 -18.27
N CYS A 22 29.73 -11.95 -17.29
CA CYS A 22 30.17 -12.45 -16.00
C CYS A 22 31.00 -13.72 -16.22
N SER A 23 32.33 -13.60 -16.07
CA SER A 23 33.17 -14.79 -16.03
C SER A 23 32.76 -15.64 -14.82
N PRO A 24 32.60 -16.96 -14.98
CA PRO A 24 32.28 -17.82 -13.87
C PRO A 24 33.44 -17.80 -12.87
N VAL A 25 33.23 -17.17 -11.72
CA VAL A 25 34.19 -17.24 -10.61
C VAL A 25 34.30 -18.71 -10.20
N LYS A 26 35.43 -19.35 -10.53
CA LYS A 26 35.81 -20.67 -10.01
C LYS A 26 35.90 -20.58 -8.49
N ARG A 27 34.83 -21.00 -7.80
CA ARG A 27 34.83 -21.10 -6.33
C ARG A 27 35.72 -22.28 -5.92
N GLN A 28 36.75 -21.97 -5.14
CA GLN A 28 37.47 -22.98 -4.37
C GLN A 28 36.50 -23.61 -3.37
N ASN A 29 36.35 -24.94 -3.45
CA ASN A 29 35.51 -25.74 -2.57
C ASN A 29 36.16 -25.84 -1.18
N THR A 30 35.95 -24.83 -0.34
CA THR A 30 36.13 -25.00 1.11
C THR A 30 34.86 -25.63 1.69
N PRO A 31 34.94 -26.75 2.43
CA PRO A 31 33.77 -27.39 3.02
C PRO A 31 33.20 -26.50 4.12
N LYS A 32 32.20 -25.68 3.77
CA LYS A 32 31.42 -24.94 4.77
C LYS A 32 30.63 -25.96 5.58
N LYS A 33 31.01 -26.14 6.85
CA LYS A 33 30.21 -26.83 7.85
C LYS A 33 28.79 -26.24 7.80
N ARG A 34 27.83 -27.02 7.31
CA ARG A 34 26.42 -26.65 7.29
C ARG A 34 25.97 -26.59 8.74
N GLY A 35 25.83 -25.38 9.27
CA GLY A 35 25.13 -25.18 10.54
C GLY A 35 23.74 -25.82 10.47
N PRO A 36 23.20 -26.27 11.62
CA PRO A 36 21.89 -26.91 11.66
C PRO A 36 20.85 -26.01 10.99
N LYS A 37 20.05 -26.60 10.08
CA LYS A 37 18.93 -25.91 9.45
C LYS A 37 18.04 -25.36 10.58
N PRO A 38 17.64 -24.07 10.56
CA PRO A 38 16.66 -23.58 11.52
C PRO A 38 15.40 -24.44 11.36
N LYS A 39 14.98 -25.07 12.47
CA LYS A 39 13.68 -25.74 12.52
C LYS A 39 12.62 -24.71 12.13
N PRO A 40 11.61 -25.08 11.32
CA PRO A 40 10.48 -24.18 11.08
C PRO A 40 9.93 -23.80 12.46
N ALA A 41 9.82 -22.49 12.72
CA ALA A 41 9.22 -22.02 13.96
C ALA A 41 7.86 -22.72 14.10
N SER A 42 7.68 -23.44 15.21
CA SER A 42 6.39 -24.04 15.53
C SER A 42 5.34 -22.95 15.45
N LYS A 43 4.27 -23.18 14.68
CA LYS A 43 3.15 -22.23 14.60
C LYS A 43 2.74 -21.89 16.04
N PRO A 44 2.78 -20.61 16.44
CA PRO A 44 2.48 -20.26 17.82
C PRO A 44 1.02 -20.62 18.11
N ALA A 45 0.79 -21.18 19.31
CA ALA A 45 -0.55 -21.48 19.77
C ALA A 45 -1.38 -20.19 19.92
N ALA A 46 -2.70 -20.32 19.90
CA ALA A 46 -3.56 -19.21 20.28
C ALA A 46 -3.33 -18.90 21.77
N ILE A 47 -2.94 -17.66 22.07
CA ILE A 47 -2.74 -17.17 23.44
C ILE A 47 -4.10 -16.76 24.04
N TYR A 48 -5.03 -16.32 23.18
CA TYR A 48 -6.38 -15.92 23.56
C TYR A 48 -7.40 -16.92 22.98
N PRO A 49 -7.77 -18.00 23.68
CA PRO A 49 -8.76 -18.95 23.18
C PRO A 49 -10.18 -18.35 23.13
N GLU A 50 -10.45 -17.38 24.01
CA GLU A 50 -11.69 -16.63 24.10
C GLU A 50 -11.40 -15.16 24.43
N VAL A 51 -12.07 -14.23 23.74
CA VAL A 51 -12.03 -12.79 24.04
C VAL A 51 -13.42 -12.21 23.87
N LEU A 52 -13.99 -11.62 24.93
CA LEU A 52 -15.34 -11.01 24.89
C LEU A 52 -16.41 -11.97 24.31
N GLY A 53 -16.36 -13.25 24.68
CA GLY A 53 -17.27 -14.28 24.15
C GLY A 53 -16.95 -14.77 22.73
N LEU A 54 -15.88 -14.26 22.10
CA LEU A 54 -15.40 -14.72 20.79
C LEU A 54 -14.45 -15.91 20.96
N LEU A 55 -14.94 -17.09 20.63
CA LEU A 55 -14.16 -18.33 20.66
C LEU A 55 -13.30 -18.49 19.40
N ARG A 56 -12.00 -18.72 19.57
CA ARG A 56 -11.02 -18.96 18.49
C ARG A 56 -11.44 -20.07 17.52
N GLU A 57 -12.11 -21.10 18.04
CA GLU A 57 -12.57 -22.28 17.31
C GLU A 57 -13.57 -21.94 16.21
N ARG A 58 -14.35 -20.85 16.37
CA ARG A 58 -15.30 -20.38 15.35
C ARG A 58 -14.61 -19.79 14.12
N PHE A 59 -13.31 -19.52 14.18
CA PHE A 59 -12.56 -18.83 13.12
C PHE A 59 -11.33 -19.62 12.63
N PRO A 60 -11.46 -20.89 12.20
CA PRO A 60 -10.33 -21.78 11.93
C PRO A 60 -9.39 -21.30 10.82
N ARG A 61 -9.88 -20.46 9.89
CA ARG A 61 -9.10 -19.92 8.76
C ARG A 61 -8.13 -18.81 9.15
N ILE A 62 -8.33 -18.16 10.30
CA ILE A 62 -7.45 -17.10 10.77
C ILE A 62 -6.20 -17.76 11.37
N PRO A 63 -4.96 -17.42 10.94
CA PRO A 63 -3.76 -17.91 11.58
C PRO A 63 -3.69 -17.48 13.05
N SER A 64 -3.15 -18.33 13.93
CA SER A 64 -3.09 -18.03 15.37
C SER A 64 -2.28 -16.77 15.70
N GLN A 65 -1.26 -16.44 14.89
CA GLN A 65 -0.50 -15.19 15.04
C GLN A 65 -1.37 -13.95 14.79
N VAL A 66 -2.12 -13.96 13.70
CA VAL A 66 -3.05 -12.88 13.34
C VAL A 66 -4.14 -12.77 14.40
N TRP A 67 -4.72 -13.90 14.82
CA TRP A 67 -5.72 -13.93 15.89
C TRP A 67 -5.18 -13.30 17.18
N ASN A 68 -4.02 -13.75 17.65
CA ASN A 68 -3.42 -13.23 18.89
C ASN A 68 -3.11 -11.74 18.78
N ALA A 69 -2.56 -11.28 17.65
CA ALA A 69 -2.21 -9.88 17.45
C ALA A 69 -3.46 -8.98 17.41
N VAL A 70 -4.49 -9.39 16.67
CA VAL A 70 -5.76 -8.64 16.59
C VAL A 70 -6.46 -8.60 17.94
N MET A 71 -6.56 -9.75 18.63
CA MET A 71 -7.24 -9.83 19.92
C MET A 71 -6.50 -9.06 21.01
N SER A 72 -5.17 -9.16 21.06
CA SER A 72 -4.34 -8.37 21.98
C SER A 72 -4.48 -6.87 21.71
N GLY A 73 -4.45 -6.47 20.43
CA GLY A 73 -4.64 -5.07 20.03
C GLY A 73 -6.02 -4.53 20.39
N PHE A 74 -7.08 -5.33 20.21
CA PHE A 74 -8.44 -4.93 20.57
C PHE A 74 -8.61 -4.82 22.08
N HIS A 75 -8.11 -5.78 22.86
CA HIS A 75 -8.14 -5.72 24.31
C HIS A 75 -7.41 -4.49 24.86
N ALA A 76 -6.20 -4.21 24.36
CA ALA A 76 -5.45 -3.01 24.74
C ALA A 76 -6.20 -1.73 24.38
N SER A 77 -6.73 -1.65 23.16
CA SER A 77 -7.46 -0.46 22.70
C SER A 77 -8.75 -0.25 23.49
N LEU A 78 -9.51 -1.30 23.80
CA LEU A 78 -10.71 -1.18 24.64
C LEU A 78 -10.36 -0.72 26.06
N SER A 79 -9.27 -1.24 26.64
CA SER A 79 -8.79 -0.79 27.94
C SER A 79 -8.39 0.69 27.93
N GLU A 80 -7.72 1.16 26.87
CA GLU A 80 -7.38 2.57 26.68
C GLU A 80 -8.63 3.45 26.56
N LEU A 81 -9.64 3.01 25.81
CA LEU A 81 -10.91 3.71 25.67
C LEU A 81 -11.64 3.84 27.01
N LEU A 82 -11.77 2.73 27.74
CA LEU A 82 -12.47 2.75 29.03
C LEU A 82 -11.76 3.63 30.05
N ALA A 83 -10.42 3.63 30.07
CA ALA A 83 -9.65 4.52 30.93
C ALA A 83 -9.83 6.01 30.56
N MET A 84 -9.88 6.31 29.25
CA MET A 84 -10.18 7.66 28.75
C MET A 84 -11.59 8.11 29.17
N LEU A 85 -12.59 7.25 28.98
CA LEU A 85 -13.98 7.55 29.34
C LEU A 85 -14.14 7.70 30.85
N ASP A 86 -13.49 6.87 31.66
CA ASP A 86 -13.51 6.96 33.12
C ASP A 86 -12.93 8.29 33.60
N ALA A 87 -11.81 8.73 33.00
CA ALA A 87 -11.19 10.02 33.31
C ALA A 87 -12.08 11.22 32.93
N ASP A 88 -12.64 11.22 31.72
CA ASP A 88 -13.43 12.35 31.21
C ASP A 88 -14.83 12.41 31.82
N LEU A 89 -15.46 11.26 32.13
CA LEU A 89 -16.77 11.22 32.79
C LEU A 89 -16.71 11.49 34.30
N ALA A 90 -15.52 11.45 34.90
CA ALA A 90 -15.31 11.79 36.31
C ALA A 90 -15.07 13.30 36.55
N GLY A 91 -14.92 14.11 35.49
CA GLY A 91 -14.71 15.56 35.58
C GLY A 91 -16.01 16.34 35.85
N ASP A 92 -15.93 17.38 36.69
CA ASP A 92 -17.07 18.25 37.06
C ASP A 92 -17.37 19.36 36.00
N GLU A 93 -16.55 19.52 34.95
CA GLU A 93 -16.71 20.52 33.87
C GLU A 93 -17.28 19.90 32.56
N ALA A 94 -18.60 19.70 32.54
CA ALA A 94 -19.24 18.71 31.67
C ALA A 94 -19.39 19.03 30.16
N ASP A 95 -19.28 20.28 29.70
CA ASP A 95 -19.73 20.62 28.34
C ASP A 95 -18.61 20.72 27.29
N LEU A 96 -17.47 21.35 27.62
CA LEU A 96 -16.33 21.46 26.68
C LEU A 96 -15.53 20.15 26.59
N GLU A 97 -15.52 19.35 27.66
CA GLU A 97 -14.84 18.06 27.68
C GLU A 97 -15.58 17.00 26.86
N LEU A 98 -16.92 17.01 26.87
CA LEU A 98 -17.74 16.05 26.12
C LEU A 98 -17.61 16.23 24.61
N LEU A 99 -17.63 17.47 24.12
CA LEU A 99 -17.49 17.74 22.68
C LEU A 99 -16.11 17.33 22.17
N HIS A 100 -15.05 17.70 22.91
CA HIS A 100 -13.67 17.31 22.58
C HIS A 100 -13.49 15.78 22.60
N LEU A 101 -14.12 15.09 23.56
CA LEU A 101 -14.13 13.63 23.61
C LEU A 101 -14.75 13.00 22.35
N ILE A 102 -15.91 13.52 21.91
CA ILE A 102 -16.66 12.97 20.77
C ILE A 102 -16.02 13.33 19.43
N GLU A 103 -15.55 14.57 19.25
CA GLU A 103 -15.04 15.06 17.97
C GLU A 103 -13.56 14.75 17.73
N ASP A 104 -12.75 14.64 18.79
CA ASP A 104 -11.31 14.45 18.66
C ASP A 104 -10.84 13.09 19.23
N LYS A 105 -11.05 12.85 20.53
CA LYS A 105 -10.43 11.71 21.22
C LYS A 105 -10.96 10.36 20.73
N ILE A 106 -12.28 10.20 20.58
CA ILE A 106 -12.88 8.95 20.09
C ILE A 106 -12.49 8.67 18.63
N PRO A 107 -12.54 9.65 17.69
CA PRO A 107 -12.02 9.45 16.35
C PRO A 107 -10.54 9.10 16.29
N GLU A 108 -9.68 9.77 17.07
CA GLU A 108 -8.25 9.44 17.16
C GLU A 108 -8.05 7.99 17.63
N TRP A 109 -8.70 7.61 18.72
CA TRP A 109 -8.70 6.24 19.24
C TRP A 109 -9.16 5.22 18.17
N THR A 110 -10.18 5.57 17.38
CA THR A 110 -10.70 4.71 16.31
C THR A 110 -9.65 4.50 15.22
N TYR A 111 -8.94 5.56 14.81
CA TYR A 111 -7.84 5.45 13.84
C TYR A 111 -6.70 4.60 14.36
N GLU A 112 -6.28 4.81 15.62
CA GLU A 112 -5.22 4.03 16.24
C GLU A 112 -5.57 2.55 16.38
N THR A 113 -6.80 2.26 16.83
CA THR A 113 -7.31 0.89 16.94
C THR A 113 -7.34 0.21 15.59
N GLY A 114 -7.88 0.88 14.57
CA GLY A 114 -7.92 0.34 13.22
C GLY A 114 -6.52 0.11 12.63
N ARG A 115 -5.55 0.99 12.92
CA ARG A 115 -4.15 0.80 12.56
C ARG A 115 -3.56 -0.46 13.21
N ARG A 116 -3.76 -0.66 14.52
CA ARG A 116 -3.28 -1.85 15.24
C ARG A 116 -3.88 -3.14 14.66
N VAL A 117 -5.15 -3.13 14.28
CA VAL A 117 -5.79 -4.28 13.61
C VAL A 117 -5.15 -4.56 12.26
N ILE A 118 -4.89 -3.54 11.44
CA ILE A 118 -4.20 -3.70 10.15
C ILE A 118 -2.78 -4.27 10.36
N GLU A 119 -2.02 -3.73 11.31
CA GLU A 119 -0.68 -4.23 11.66
C GLU A 119 -0.74 -5.69 12.12
N GLY A 120 -1.73 -6.06 12.94
CA GLY A 120 -1.97 -7.43 13.39
C GLY A 120 -2.32 -8.40 12.26
N VAL A 121 -3.09 -7.96 11.26
CA VAL A 121 -3.36 -8.75 10.05
C VAL A 121 -2.10 -8.94 9.21
N LEU A 122 -1.21 -7.95 9.18
CA LEU A 122 0.02 -7.97 8.40
C LEU A 122 1.20 -8.65 9.11
N ILE A 123 1.05 -9.09 10.37
CA ILE A 123 2.16 -9.60 11.19
C ILE A 123 2.87 -10.81 10.58
N ASP A 124 2.13 -11.68 9.87
CA ASP A 124 2.66 -12.87 9.20
C ASP A 124 2.92 -12.62 7.69
N GLN A 125 2.59 -11.42 7.20
CA GLN A 125 2.75 -11.05 5.79
C GLN A 125 4.11 -10.40 5.57
N SER A 126 5.18 -11.20 5.54
CA SER A 126 6.54 -10.71 5.28
C SER A 126 6.92 -10.64 3.79
N GLY A 127 6.08 -11.18 2.92
CA GLY A 127 6.37 -11.35 1.49
C GLY A 127 7.53 -12.32 1.20
N GLN A 128 7.88 -13.21 2.14
CA GLN A 128 8.96 -14.16 1.94
C GLN A 128 8.55 -15.27 0.96
N TRP A 129 9.21 -15.33 -0.19
CA TRP A 129 8.98 -16.33 -1.25
C TRP A 129 10.16 -17.32 -1.33
N GLY A 130 10.49 -17.93 -0.18
CA GLY A 130 11.63 -18.84 -0.05
C GLY A 130 13.00 -18.14 -0.01
N ASN A 131 14.08 -18.91 -0.18
CA ASN A 131 15.46 -18.40 0.00
C ASN A 131 16.06 -17.77 -1.26
N ARG A 132 15.46 -18.01 -2.43
CA ARG A 132 15.97 -17.58 -3.74
C ARG A 132 14.84 -17.21 -4.67
N LEU A 133 15.02 -16.11 -5.42
CA LEU A 133 14.13 -15.67 -6.49
C LEU A 133 14.93 -15.46 -7.78
N SER A 134 14.29 -15.53 -8.94
CA SER A 134 14.93 -15.19 -10.21
C SER A 134 15.17 -13.68 -10.30
N CYS A 135 16.38 -13.25 -10.68
CA CYS A 135 16.67 -11.83 -10.83
C CYS A 135 16.12 -11.30 -12.16
N PRO A 136 15.20 -10.32 -12.16
CA PRO A 136 14.65 -9.76 -13.41
C PRO A 136 15.69 -8.96 -14.19
N GLU A 137 16.65 -8.33 -13.50
CA GLU A 137 17.64 -7.44 -14.14
C GLU A 137 18.73 -8.20 -14.93
N CYS A 138 19.41 -9.15 -14.29
CA CYS A 138 20.57 -9.80 -14.91
C CYS A 138 20.27 -11.18 -15.49
N GLY A 139 19.13 -11.81 -15.15
CA GLY A 139 18.71 -13.15 -15.59
C GLY A 139 19.63 -14.33 -15.22
N SER A 140 20.86 -14.05 -14.80
CA SER A 140 21.97 -15.01 -14.67
C SER A 140 22.17 -15.55 -13.25
N GLN A 141 21.69 -14.85 -12.23
CA GLN A 141 21.78 -15.27 -10.83
C GLN A 141 20.44 -15.13 -10.11
N SER A 142 20.32 -15.86 -9.00
CA SER A 142 19.17 -15.73 -8.11
C SER A 142 19.38 -14.61 -7.09
N LEU A 143 18.35 -13.80 -6.91
CA LEU A 143 18.13 -12.93 -5.76
C LEU A 143 18.11 -13.79 -4.50
N ARG A 144 18.99 -13.51 -3.53
CA ARG A 144 19.05 -14.26 -2.27
C ARG A 144 18.36 -13.50 -1.16
N PHE A 145 17.65 -14.21 -0.28
CA PHE A 145 17.10 -13.65 0.95
C PHE A 145 18.22 -13.11 1.85
N LYS A 146 18.09 -11.86 2.31
CA LYS A 146 19.07 -11.15 3.17
C LYS A 146 18.44 -10.70 4.50
N GLY A 147 17.38 -11.35 4.94
CA GLY A 147 16.67 -11.00 6.18
C GLY A 147 15.48 -10.07 5.96
N TYR A 148 14.95 -9.60 7.09
CA TYR A 148 13.80 -8.69 7.11
C TYR A 148 14.23 -7.23 7.30
N ARG A 149 13.40 -6.31 6.84
CA ARG A 149 13.58 -4.86 6.97
C ARG A 149 12.28 -4.22 7.43
N PRO A 150 12.34 -3.24 8.35
CA PRO A 150 11.16 -2.47 8.70
C PRO A 150 10.70 -1.63 7.50
N LEU A 151 9.39 -1.45 7.41
CA LEU A 151 8.70 -0.61 6.43
C LEU A 151 7.55 0.10 7.14
N VAL A 152 7.43 1.41 6.92
CA VAL A 152 6.26 2.19 7.28
C VAL A 152 5.51 2.55 6.01
N VAL A 153 4.22 2.27 5.95
CA VAL A 153 3.32 2.60 4.84
C VAL A 153 2.15 3.44 5.33
N ASN A 154 1.77 4.43 4.54
CA ASN A 154 0.64 5.30 4.86
C ASN A 154 -0.65 4.72 4.28
N GLY A 155 -1.63 4.48 5.16
CA GLY A 155 -2.99 4.09 4.82
C GLY A 155 -4.01 5.20 5.09
N LEU A 156 -5.29 4.86 5.02
CA LEU A 156 -6.37 5.78 5.40
C LEU A 156 -6.40 6.03 6.91
N LEU A 157 -6.03 5.04 7.71
CA LEU A 157 -6.05 5.10 9.18
C LEU A 157 -4.69 5.52 9.78
N GLY A 158 -3.80 6.10 8.97
CA GLY A 158 -2.46 6.52 9.42
C GLY A 158 -1.31 5.63 8.94
N ALA A 159 -0.16 5.80 9.59
CA ALA A 159 1.10 5.16 9.24
C ALA A 159 1.24 3.76 9.85
N ILE A 160 1.18 2.72 9.02
CA ILE A 160 1.22 1.30 9.40
C ILE A 160 2.66 0.80 9.37
N SER A 161 3.12 0.22 10.48
CA SER A 161 4.45 -0.38 10.61
C SER A 161 4.42 -1.88 10.34
N LEU A 162 5.35 -2.35 9.52
CA LEU A 162 5.45 -3.76 9.16
C LEU A 162 6.89 -4.20 8.84
N SER A 163 7.09 -5.51 8.73
CA SER A 163 8.40 -6.12 8.43
C SER A 163 8.34 -6.87 7.12
N ARG A 164 9.24 -6.54 6.19
CA ARG A 164 9.28 -7.11 4.84
C ARG A 164 10.58 -7.85 4.57
N SER A 165 10.50 -8.91 3.78
CA SER A 165 11.67 -9.64 3.29
C SER A 165 12.48 -8.79 2.29
N ARG A 166 13.81 -8.83 2.42
CA ARG A 166 14.74 -8.21 1.46
C ARG A 166 15.48 -9.27 0.69
N TYR A 167 15.44 -9.17 -0.63
CA TYR A 167 16.26 -9.97 -1.52
C TYR A 167 17.29 -9.12 -2.24
N ARG A 168 18.49 -9.66 -2.48
CA ARG A 168 19.55 -8.98 -3.22
C ARG A 168 20.29 -9.93 -4.15
N CYS A 169 20.57 -9.47 -5.37
CA CYS A 169 21.35 -10.19 -6.36
C CYS A 169 22.84 -9.98 -6.06
N ASP A 170 23.63 -11.05 -5.99
CA ASP A 170 25.07 -10.93 -5.75
C ASP A 170 25.83 -10.46 -7.02
N CYS A 171 25.21 -10.49 -8.21
CA CYS A 171 25.80 -10.07 -9.49
C CYS A 171 25.55 -8.59 -9.80
N CYS A 172 24.28 -8.19 -9.99
CA CYS A 172 23.94 -6.80 -10.35
C CYS A 172 23.60 -5.90 -9.16
N ALA A 173 23.69 -6.42 -7.92
CA ALA A 173 23.31 -5.74 -6.68
C ALA A 173 21.83 -5.31 -6.58
N ALA A 174 20.99 -5.61 -7.58
CA ALA A 174 19.57 -5.30 -7.58
C ALA A 174 18.86 -5.87 -6.34
N GLU A 175 17.90 -5.11 -5.83
CA GLU A 175 17.11 -5.46 -4.66
C GLU A 175 15.67 -5.72 -5.06
N SER A 176 15.02 -6.61 -4.32
CA SER A 176 13.60 -6.90 -4.51
C SER A 176 12.92 -7.08 -3.16
N TYR A 177 11.72 -6.53 -3.08
CA TYR A 177 10.87 -6.53 -1.90
C TYR A 177 9.48 -7.03 -2.33
N PRO A 178 9.23 -8.34 -2.31
CA PRO A 178 7.99 -8.90 -2.87
C PRO A 178 6.73 -8.35 -2.20
N LEU A 179 6.80 -8.04 -0.91
CA LEU A 179 5.68 -7.47 -0.17
C LEU A 179 5.27 -6.09 -0.71
N ASP A 180 6.21 -5.28 -1.21
CA ASP A 180 5.89 -3.97 -1.80
C ASP A 180 4.96 -4.15 -3.00
N HIS A 181 5.23 -5.14 -3.85
CA HIS A 181 4.38 -5.46 -4.99
C HIS A 181 3.00 -5.98 -4.54
N GLN A 182 2.96 -6.86 -3.53
CA GLN A 182 1.69 -7.37 -2.99
C GLN A 182 0.81 -6.26 -2.41
N LEU A 183 1.42 -5.27 -1.76
CA LEU A 183 0.73 -4.11 -1.19
C LEU A 183 0.45 -3.00 -2.23
N GLY A 184 0.85 -3.17 -3.49
CA GLY A 184 0.68 -2.16 -4.54
C GLY A 184 1.47 -0.88 -4.26
N LEU A 185 2.60 -0.99 -3.57
CA LEU A 185 3.51 0.12 -3.34
C LEU A 185 4.30 0.39 -4.62
N THR A 186 4.37 1.65 -5.01
CA THR A 186 5.05 2.11 -6.22
C THR A 186 6.33 2.87 -5.86
N ASP A 187 7.29 2.86 -6.78
CA ASP A 187 8.55 3.55 -6.60
C ASP A 187 8.33 5.06 -6.45
N GLY A 188 8.63 5.60 -5.26
CA GLY A 188 8.59 7.04 -4.98
C GLY A 188 7.62 7.46 -3.88
N HIS A 189 6.71 6.60 -3.42
CA HIS A 189 5.89 6.85 -2.23
C HIS A 189 5.45 5.56 -1.53
N ARG A 190 5.32 5.63 -0.21
CA ARG A 190 4.91 4.49 0.63
C ARG A 190 3.46 4.66 1.05
N MET A 191 2.55 4.60 0.10
CA MET A 191 1.11 4.79 0.33
C MET A 191 0.34 3.60 -0.21
N LEU A 192 -0.68 3.15 0.52
CA LEU A 192 -1.57 2.08 0.05
C LEU A 192 -2.47 2.57 -1.11
N PRO A 193 -2.86 1.68 -2.04
CA PRO A 193 -3.57 2.07 -3.28
C PRO A 193 -4.85 2.90 -3.06
N LYS A 194 -5.58 2.63 -1.98
CA LYS A 194 -6.80 3.37 -1.66
C LYS A 194 -6.50 4.83 -1.30
N LEU A 195 -5.46 5.08 -0.50
CA LEU A 195 -5.00 6.43 -0.19
C LEU A 195 -4.49 7.13 -1.45
N GLN A 196 -3.71 6.43 -2.28
CA GLN A 196 -3.23 6.98 -3.56
C GLN A 196 -4.38 7.48 -4.44
N THR A 197 -5.44 6.66 -4.55
CA THR A 197 -6.63 6.99 -5.35
C THR A 197 -7.36 8.21 -4.80
N MET A 198 -7.46 8.33 -3.47
CA MET A 198 -8.14 9.47 -2.84
C MET A 198 -7.37 10.78 -3.05
N ILE A 199 -6.04 10.74 -2.86
CA ILE A 199 -5.15 11.87 -3.12
C ILE A 199 -5.26 12.32 -4.58
N ALA A 200 -5.19 11.38 -5.53
CA ALA A 200 -5.27 11.68 -6.95
C ALA A 200 -6.64 12.25 -7.34
N ARG A 201 -7.74 11.74 -6.77
CA ARG A 201 -9.09 12.24 -7.02
C ARG A 201 -9.30 13.66 -6.49
N MET A 202 -8.80 13.95 -5.30
CA MET A 202 -8.87 15.30 -4.74
C MET A 202 -8.04 16.28 -5.57
N SER A 203 -6.82 15.88 -5.91
CA SER A 203 -5.90 16.69 -6.73
C SER A 203 -6.38 16.91 -8.17
N ALA A 204 -7.29 16.07 -8.67
CA ALA A 204 -7.92 16.26 -9.98
C ALA A 204 -9.08 17.27 -9.94
N LYS A 205 -9.60 17.60 -8.75
CA LYS A 205 -10.76 18.48 -8.55
C LYS A 205 -10.38 19.86 -8.04
N SER A 206 -9.26 19.97 -7.34
CA SER A 206 -8.81 21.20 -6.69
C SER A 206 -7.31 21.43 -6.89
N PRO A 207 -6.80 22.67 -6.75
CA PRO A 207 -5.38 22.94 -6.68
C PRO A 207 -4.68 22.11 -5.60
N TYR A 208 -3.40 21.77 -5.81
CA TYR A 208 -2.69 20.85 -4.91
C TYR A 208 -2.63 21.33 -3.45
N ALA A 209 -2.46 22.64 -3.20
CA ALA A 209 -2.40 23.18 -1.84
C ALA A 209 -3.72 23.01 -1.09
N GLU A 210 -4.83 23.44 -1.68
CA GLU A 210 -6.19 23.28 -1.12
C GLU A 210 -6.54 21.80 -0.93
N ALA A 211 -6.23 20.96 -1.92
CA ALA A 211 -6.41 19.52 -1.81
C ALA A 211 -5.58 18.91 -0.66
N LEU A 212 -4.37 19.40 -0.42
CA LEU A 212 -3.52 18.95 0.68
C LEU A 212 -4.13 19.31 2.03
N GLU A 213 -4.55 20.56 2.19
CA GLU A 213 -5.17 21.09 3.40
C GLU A 213 -6.40 20.27 3.77
N THR A 214 -7.36 20.11 2.84
CA THR A 214 -8.56 19.30 3.06
C THR A 214 -8.23 17.84 3.40
N LEU A 215 -7.23 17.25 2.76
CA LEU A 215 -6.84 15.86 3.07
C LEU A 215 -6.19 15.73 4.45
N GLN A 216 -5.46 16.74 4.90
CA GLN A 216 -4.82 16.76 6.23
C GLN A 216 -5.84 17.03 7.35
N GLU A 217 -6.95 17.70 7.06
CA GLU A 217 -8.06 17.88 7.99
C GLU A 217 -8.85 16.58 8.20
N ILE A 218 -9.08 15.81 7.14
CA ILE A 218 -9.95 14.63 7.19
C ILE A 218 -9.19 13.36 7.60
N LEU A 219 -7.89 13.28 7.30
CA LEU A 219 -7.11 12.07 7.51
C LEU A 219 -6.07 12.22 8.62
N PRO A 220 -5.84 11.17 9.42
CA PRO A 220 -4.75 11.15 10.39
C PRO A 220 -3.35 11.10 9.72
N THR A 221 -3.28 10.94 8.40
CA THR A 221 -2.03 10.75 7.65
C THR A 221 -1.43 12.08 7.19
N LYS A 222 -0.24 12.40 7.69
CA LYS A 222 0.53 13.57 7.24
C LYS A 222 1.43 13.26 6.04
N PHE A 223 1.43 14.13 5.04
CA PHE A 223 2.31 14.08 3.87
C PHE A 223 2.51 15.49 3.29
N CYS A 224 3.54 15.68 2.46
CA CYS A 224 3.83 16.97 1.84
C CYS A 224 3.32 17.05 0.40
N LEU A 225 3.26 18.28 -0.13
CA LEU A 225 2.80 18.57 -1.48
C LEU A 225 3.56 17.78 -2.56
N ARG A 226 4.88 17.66 -2.41
CA ARG A 226 5.70 16.83 -3.33
C ARG A 226 5.29 15.36 -3.34
N THR A 227 4.90 14.81 -2.18
CA THR A 227 4.39 13.44 -2.11
C THR A 227 3.06 13.32 -2.84
N GLN A 228 2.15 14.28 -2.65
CA GLN A 228 0.87 14.33 -3.36
C GLN A 228 1.05 14.44 -4.88
N GLU A 229 1.96 15.26 -5.36
CA GLU A 229 2.30 15.35 -6.79
C GLU A 229 2.82 14.00 -7.33
N ASN A 230 3.76 13.37 -6.62
CA ASN A 230 4.32 12.08 -7.00
C ASN A 230 3.25 10.99 -7.07
N VAL A 231 2.35 10.96 -6.10
CA VAL A 231 1.22 10.02 -6.04
C VAL A 231 0.26 10.26 -7.19
N THR A 232 -0.15 11.51 -7.39
CA THR A 232 -1.08 11.90 -8.45
C THR A 232 -0.51 11.53 -9.82
N HIS A 233 0.78 11.81 -10.06
CA HIS A 233 1.43 11.45 -11.31
C HIS A 233 1.56 9.93 -11.50
N THR A 234 1.77 9.15 -10.44
CA THR A 234 1.77 7.68 -10.49
C THR A 234 0.40 7.16 -10.89
N VAL A 235 -0.66 7.62 -10.23
CA VAL A 235 -2.05 7.21 -10.53
C VAL A 235 -2.45 7.66 -11.94
N ALA A 236 -2.12 8.88 -12.34
CA ALA A 236 -2.40 9.39 -13.69
C ALA A 236 -1.72 8.55 -14.78
N LYS A 237 -0.46 8.13 -14.57
CA LYS A 237 0.24 7.22 -15.49
C LYS A 237 -0.44 5.86 -15.58
N GLN A 238 -0.94 5.32 -14.46
CA GLN A 238 -1.67 4.05 -14.45
C GLN A 238 -2.99 4.19 -15.21
N ALA A 239 -3.75 5.26 -14.97
CA ALA A 239 -5.01 5.55 -15.67
C ALA A 239 -4.80 5.72 -17.18
N LEU A 240 -3.74 6.43 -17.60
CA LEU A 240 -3.40 6.59 -19.01
C LEU A 240 -3.07 5.24 -19.67
N ARG A 241 -2.31 4.37 -19.00
CA ARG A 241 -2.00 3.02 -19.50
C ARG A 241 -3.25 2.16 -19.64
N GLN A 242 -4.18 2.27 -18.69
CA GLN A 242 -5.47 1.58 -18.76
C GLN A 242 -6.27 2.06 -19.97
N GLN A 243 -6.45 3.37 -20.14
CA GLN A 243 -7.13 3.94 -21.31
C GLN A 243 -6.50 3.50 -22.64
N GLN A 244 -5.16 3.51 -22.74
CA GLN A 244 -4.47 3.06 -23.95
C GLN A 244 -4.74 1.59 -24.24
N THR A 245 -4.75 0.74 -23.20
CA THR A 245 -5.05 -0.69 -23.34
C THR A 245 -6.49 -0.91 -23.79
N GLU A 246 -7.44 -0.19 -23.20
CA GLU A 246 -8.86 -0.23 -23.58
C GLU A 246 -9.08 0.22 -25.03
N LEU A 247 -8.41 1.31 -25.45
CA LEU A 247 -8.47 1.76 -26.85
C LEU A 247 -7.93 0.70 -27.80
N VAL A 248 -6.75 0.14 -27.52
CA VAL A 248 -6.16 -0.93 -28.35
C VAL A 248 -7.11 -2.14 -28.42
N GLN A 249 -7.71 -2.53 -27.30
CA GLN A 249 -8.69 -3.62 -27.26
C GLN A 249 -9.93 -3.29 -28.09
N ALA A 250 -10.50 -2.10 -27.94
CA ALA A 250 -11.67 -1.65 -28.70
C ALA A 250 -11.41 -1.65 -30.22
N PHE A 251 -10.27 -1.10 -30.65
CA PHE A 251 -9.88 -1.06 -32.07
C PHE A 251 -9.38 -2.40 -32.63
N SER A 252 -9.00 -3.36 -31.77
CA SER A 252 -8.65 -4.72 -32.20
C SER A 252 -9.87 -5.61 -32.50
N SER A 253 -11.05 -5.24 -31.99
CA SER A 253 -12.28 -5.96 -32.27
C SER A 253 -12.84 -5.53 -33.64
N SER A 254 -13.04 -6.47 -34.57
CA SER A 254 -13.54 -6.19 -35.93
C SER A 254 -14.99 -5.69 -35.99
N LYS A 255 -15.67 -5.51 -34.85
CA LYS A 255 -17.00 -4.92 -34.81
C LYS A 255 -16.83 -3.41 -34.86
N MET A 256 -17.20 -2.79 -35.99
CA MET A 256 -17.21 -1.33 -36.11
C MET A 256 -17.97 -0.72 -34.92
N PRO A 257 -17.39 0.26 -34.20
CA PRO A 257 -18.11 0.97 -33.15
C PRO A 257 -19.33 1.67 -33.79
N VAL A 258 -20.52 1.20 -33.44
CA VAL A 258 -21.78 1.84 -33.83
C VAL A 258 -21.96 3.03 -32.90
N LEU A 259 -21.90 4.25 -33.46
CA LEU A 259 -22.29 5.43 -32.71
C LEU A 259 -23.76 5.26 -32.25
N PRO A 260 -24.10 5.59 -31.00
CA PRO A 260 -25.49 5.62 -30.60
C PRO A 260 -26.26 6.54 -31.56
N ALA A 261 -27.40 6.06 -32.06
CA ALA A 261 -28.24 6.85 -32.95
C ALA A 261 -28.50 8.23 -32.31
N PRO A 262 -28.46 9.33 -33.08
CA PRO A 262 -28.84 10.63 -32.56
C PRO A 262 -30.18 10.50 -31.86
N LYS A 263 -30.30 10.99 -30.61
CA LYS A 263 -31.61 11.10 -29.98
C LYS A 263 -32.49 11.90 -30.95
N GLU A 264 -33.56 11.28 -31.44
CA GLU A 264 -34.52 11.95 -32.31
C GLU A 264 -34.92 13.26 -31.63
N ALA A 265 -34.76 14.36 -32.36
CA ALA A 265 -35.26 15.65 -31.90
C ALA A 265 -36.77 15.48 -31.66
N PRO A 266 -37.31 16.01 -30.54
CA PRO A 266 -38.74 15.93 -30.29
C PRO A 266 -39.49 16.49 -31.52
N PRO A 267 -40.58 15.85 -31.95
CA PRO A 267 -41.28 16.24 -33.16
C PRO A 267 -41.69 17.72 -33.07
N PRO A 268 -41.49 18.51 -34.14
CA PRO A 268 -41.94 19.90 -34.14
C PRO A 268 -43.46 19.92 -34.06
N GLY A 269 -44.02 20.16 -32.88
CA GLY A 269 -45.46 20.22 -32.69
C GLY A 269 -46.01 20.05 -31.28
N SER A 270 -45.26 19.56 -30.30
CA SER A 270 -45.76 19.52 -28.91
C SER A 270 -45.43 20.79 -28.14
N VAL A 271 -45.94 21.92 -28.62
CA VAL A 271 -46.21 23.05 -27.71
C VAL A 271 -47.49 22.67 -26.99
N ALA A 272 -47.37 22.28 -25.73
CA ALA A 272 -48.53 22.13 -24.86
C ALA A 272 -49.22 23.50 -24.80
N ALA A 273 -50.43 23.58 -25.34
CA ALA A 273 -51.33 24.69 -25.09
C ALA A 273 -51.61 24.73 -23.58
N VAL A 274 -51.29 25.88 -22.97
CA VAL A 274 -51.81 26.31 -21.67
C VAL A 274 -53.04 27.15 -21.93
#